data_AF-A0A3L9Y4H6-F1
#
_entry.id   AF-A0A3L9Y4H6-F1
#
_cell.length_a   1.000
_cell.length_b   1.000
_cell.length_c   1.000
_cell.angle_alpha   90.00
_cell.angle_beta   90.00
_cell.angle_gamma   90.00
#
_symmetry.space_group_name_H-M   'P 1'
#
loop_
_entity.id
_entity.type
_entity.pdbx_description
1 polymer ?
#
loop_
_entity_poly.entity_id
_entity_poly.type
_entity_poly.pdbx_seq_one_letter_code
_entity_poly.pdbx_strand_id
1 'polypeptide(L)'
;MPDDFLIRAALAGAGVTVAAAPLGCFVAWRRMAYFGDATAHAALLGLALSVSFSISIFAGVLAVCLAMALAVSTLSERGYRIDTFLGGLAHSALAVGLVAVSLPSGVRVDLSTCLFGDILAVTRADLAVIWGGALAVLMLIPAAAARPFSGSPEAMALTAGGIGAASALAGLCAPFQLDTPTGPSIVCAAARVFLASTLISLTRRA
;
A
#
# COMPACT_ATOMS: atom_id res chain seq x y z
N MET A 1 -28.26 -8.85 -5.75
CA MET A 1 -27.13 -9.78 -5.60
C MET A 1 -25.96 -9.03 -4.97
N PRO A 2 -25.98 -8.82 -3.64
CA PRO A 2 -24.90 -8.14 -2.93
C PRO A 2 -23.57 -8.93 -2.91
N ASP A 3 -23.63 -10.22 -3.23
CA ASP A 3 -22.50 -11.12 -3.10
C ASP A 3 -21.39 -10.87 -4.13
N ASP A 4 -21.70 -10.40 -5.35
CA ASP A 4 -20.68 -10.22 -6.40
C ASP A 4 -19.70 -9.09 -6.05
N PHE A 5 -20.18 -7.93 -5.55
CA PHE A 5 -19.29 -6.84 -5.17
C PHE A 5 -18.51 -7.14 -3.89
N LEU A 6 -19.12 -7.87 -2.94
CA LEU A 6 -18.46 -8.33 -1.72
C LEU A 6 -17.31 -9.29 -2.02
N ILE A 7 -17.53 -10.26 -2.92
CA ILE A 7 -16.49 -11.19 -3.35
C ILE A 7 -15.37 -10.43 -4.06
N ARG A 8 -15.68 -9.46 -4.92
CA ARG A 8 -14.65 -8.64 -5.59
C ARG A 8 -13.85 -7.82 -4.59
N ALA A 9 -14.50 -7.19 -3.62
CA ALA A 9 -13.84 -6.43 -2.56
C ALA A 9 -12.93 -7.32 -1.69
N ALA A 10 -13.41 -8.52 -1.33
CA ALA A 10 -12.63 -9.51 -0.59
C ALA A 10 -11.40 -10.00 -1.38
N LEU A 11 -11.57 -10.30 -2.66
CA LEU A 11 -10.48 -10.71 -3.55
C LEU A 11 -9.46 -9.59 -3.79
N ALA A 12 -9.91 -8.34 -3.90
CA ALA A 12 -9.04 -7.18 -4.02
C ALA A 12 -8.22 -6.97 -2.75
N GLY A 13 -8.87 -6.99 -1.57
CA GLY A 13 -8.20 -6.89 -0.28
C GLY A 13 -7.17 -8.02 -0.08
N ALA A 14 -7.55 -9.26 -0.39
CA ALA A 14 -6.65 -10.41 -0.33
C ALA A 14 -5.44 -10.21 -1.28
N GLY A 15 -5.67 -9.87 -2.54
CA GLY A 15 -4.59 -9.63 -3.51
C GLY A 15 -3.64 -8.51 -3.08
N VAL A 16 -4.16 -7.39 -2.57
CA VAL A 16 -3.35 -6.28 -2.05
C VAL A 16 -2.49 -6.73 -0.86
N THR A 17 -3.05 -7.46 0.10
CA THR A 17 -2.29 -7.94 1.27
C THR A 17 -1.21 -8.96 0.91
N VAL A 18 -1.49 -9.84 -0.05
CA VAL A 18 -0.53 -10.82 -0.58
C VAL A 18 0.63 -10.13 -1.30
N ALA A 19 0.40 -8.98 -1.94
CA ALA A 19 1.46 -8.17 -2.54
C ALA A 19 2.22 -7.35 -1.48
N ALA A 20 1.48 -6.62 -0.63
CA ALA A 20 2.04 -5.62 0.26
C ALA A 20 2.82 -6.23 1.43
N ALA A 21 2.38 -7.37 1.97
CA ALA A 21 3.04 -7.97 3.14
C ALA A 21 4.47 -8.46 2.84
N PRO A 22 4.73 -9.24 1.76
CA PRO A 22 6.10 -9.59 1.37
C PRO A 22 6.97 -8.37 1.09
N LEU A 23 6.39 -7.36 0.41
CA LEU A 23 7.10 -6.11 0.08
C LEU A 23 7.48 -5.35 1.35
N GLY A 24 6.58 -5.24 2.32
CA GLY A 24 6.84 -4.63 3.63
C GLY A 24 7.90 -5.38 4.42
N CYS A 25 7.84 -6.72 4.47
CA CYS A 25 8.85 -7.55 5.09
C CYS A 25 10.25 -7.33 4.47
N PHE A 26 10.32 -7.25 3.15
CA PHE A 26 11.56 -6.99 2.41
C PHE A 26 12.12 -5.59 2.68
N VAL A 27 11.25 -4.57 2.67
CA VAL A 27 11.61 -3.17 2.95
C VAL A 27 12.13 -3.01 4.39
N ALA A 28 11.47 -3.65 5.37
CA ALA A 28 11.91 -3.65 6.76
C ALA A 28 13.27 -4.34 6.93
N TRP A 29 13.47 -5.48 6.25
CA TRP A 29 14.75 -6.20 6.29
C TRP A 29 15.91 -5.38 5.71
N ARG A 30 15.66 -4.60 4.65
CA ARG A 30 16.64 -3.67 4.06
C ARG A 30 16.84 -2.37 4.86
N ARG A 31 16.22 -2.26 6.04
CA ARG A 31 16.26 -1.06 6.90
C ARG A 31 15.74 0.22 6.21
N MET A 32 14.80 0.09 5.29
CA MET A 32 14.19 1.23 4.58
C MET A 32 12.83 1.58 5.21
N ALA A 33 12.79 1.98 6.47
CA ALA A 33 11.54 2.12 7.23
C ALA A 33 10.55 3.14 6.63
N TYR A 34 11.05 4.18 5.98
CA TYR A 34 10.23 5.26 5.42
C TYR A 34 9.74 5.01 3.98
N PHE A 35 10.13 3.89 3.36
CA PHE A 35 9.89 3.69 1.92
C PHE A 35 8.40 3.59 1.61
N GLY A 36 7.65 2.85 2.44
CA GLY A 36 6.21 2.72 2.30
C GLY A 36 5.45 4.04 2.47
N ASP A 37 5.93 4.91 3.37
CA ASP A 37 5.36 6.23 3.60
C ASP A 37 5.61 7.16 2.40
N ALA A 38 6.83 7.17 1.88
CA ALA A 38 7.19 7.96 0.70
C ALA A 38 6.43 7.50 -0.56
N THR A 39 6.27 6.19 -0.77
CA THR A 39 5.51 5.68 -1.92
C THR A 39 4.01 5.93 -1.81
N ALA A 40 3.43 5.93 -0.60
CA ALA A 40 2.02 6.29 -0.42
C ALA A 40 1.75 7.75 -0.82
N HIS A 41 2.60 8.69 -0.39
CA HIS A 41 2.48 10.10 -0.76
C HIS A 41 2.80 10.36 -2.24
N ALA A 42 3.74 9.62 -2.83
CA ALA A 42 3.98 9.64 -4.27
C ALA A 42 2.76 9.14 -5.06
N ALA A 43 2.09 8.09 -4.60
CA ALA A 43 0.87 7.60 -5.23
C ALA A 43 -0.27 8.65 -5.18
N LEU A 44 -0.44 9.34 -4.04
CA LEU A 44 -1.39 10.46 -3.91
C LEU A 44 -1.07 11.61 -4.87
N LEU A 45 0.21 11.97 -5.02
CA LEU A 45 0.64 12.95 -6.02
C LEU A 45 0.30 12.49 -7.45
N GLY A 46 0.56 11.22 -7.79
CA GLY A 46 0.23 10.68 -9.11
C GLY A 46 -1.28 10.65 -9.38
N LEU A 47 -2.09 10.33 -8.37
CA LEU A 47 -3.56 10.42 -8.44
C LEU A 47 -3.99 11.87 -8.69
N ALA A 48 -3.46 12.82 -7.92
CA ALA A 48 -3.74 14.25 -8.06
C ALA A 48 -3.42 14.76 -9.46
N LEU A 49 -2.22 14.46 -9.97
CA LEU A 49 -1.82 14.86 -11.32
C LEU A 49 -2.69 14.19 -12.40
N SER A 50 -3.04 12.92 -12.23
CA SER A 50 -3.91 12.22 -13.19
C SER A 50 -5.27 12.91 -13.33
N VAL A 51 -5.88 13.28 -12.19
CA VAL A 51 -7.16 13.98 -12.17
C VAL A 51 -7.01 15.39 -12.75
N SER A 52 -5.94 16.12 -12.42
CA SER A 52 -5.73 17.49 -12.92
C SER A 52 -5.43 17.55 -14.43
N PHE A 53 -4.73 16.55 -14.98
CA PHE A 53 -4.40 16.48 -16.42
C PHE A 53 -5.35 15.59 -17.23
N SER A 54 -6.40 15.02 -16.62
CA SER A 54 -7.34 14.08 -17.25
C SER A 54 -6.64 12.87 -17.91
N ILE A 55 -5.55 12.40 -17.31
CA ILE A 55 -4.82 11.19 -17.71
C ILE A 55 -5.39 9.99 -16.94
N SER A 56 -5.20 8.77 -17.44
CA SER A 56 -5.60 7.57 -16.70
C SER A 56 -4.91 7.51 -15.33
N ILE A 57 -5.71 7.31 -14.27
CA ILE A 57 -5.25 7.28 -12.86
C ILE A 57 -4.12 6.27 -12.68
N PHE A 58 -4.29 5.08 -13.24
CA PHE A 58 -3.27 4.03 -13.17
C PHE A 58 -1.92 4.48 -13.75
N ALA A 59 -1.92 5.12 -14.92
CA ALA A 59 -0.68 5.55 -15.56
C ALA A 59 0.01 6.68 -14.79
N GLY A 60 -0.73 7.67 -14.28
CA GLY A 60 -0.12 8.75 -13.54
C GLY A 60 0.39 8.32 -12.16
N VAL A 61 -0.35 7.46 -11.44
CA VAL A 61 0.14 6.84 -10.19
C VAL A 61 1.40 6.03 -10.46
N LEU A 62 1.38 5.16 -11.48
CA LEU A 62 2.54 4.34 -11.83
C LEU A 62 3.76 5.19 -12.22
N ALA A 63 3.56 6.24 -13.02
CA ALA A 63 4.64 7.12 -13.47
C ALA A 63 5.28 7.87 -12.29
N VAL A 64 4.49 8.43 -11.37
CA VAL A 64 5.02 9.15 -10.20
C VAL A 64 5.70 8.20 -9.22
N CYS A 65 5.13 7.01 -8.97
CA CYS A 65 5.77 5.99 -8.14
C CYS A 65 7.11 5.51 -8.75
N LEU A 66 7.18 5.36 -10.08
CA LEU A 66 8.41 4.99 -10.76
C LEU A 66 9.44 6.12 -10.71
N ALA A 67 9.03 7.37 -10.92
CA ALA A 67 9.89 8.55 -10.76
C ALA A 67 10.45 8.65 -9.33
N MET A 68 9.62 8.42 -8.31
CA MET A 68 10.05 8.35 -6.92
C MET A 68 11.06 7.22 -6.70
N ALA A 69 10.79 6.01 -7.21
CA ALA A 69 11.69 4.88 -7.09
C ALA A 69 13.05 5.14 -7.76
N LEU A 70 13.08 5.79 -8.93
CA LEU A 70 14.30 6.19 -9.63
C LEU A 70 15.07 7.30 -8.90
N ALA A 71 14.36 8.27 -8.32
CA ALA A 71 14.98 9.28 -7.47
C ALA A 71 15.67 8.63 -6.26
N VAL A 72 14.99 7.71 -5.58
CA VAL A 72 15.56 6.98 -4.44
C VAL A 72 16.73 6.09 -4.86
N SER A 73 16.65 5.38 -6.00
CA SER A 73 17.73 4.50 -6.46
C SER A 73 19.00 5.28 -6.79
N THR A 74 18.88 6.39 -7.52
CA THR A 74 20.03 7.24 -7.89
C THR A 74 20.65 7.94 -6.68
N LEU A 75 19.85 8.33 -5.68
CA LEU A 75 20.36 8.88 -4.42
C LEU A 75 21.02 7.81 -3.54
N SER A 76 20.49 6.58 -3.55
CA SER A 76 21.05 5.44 -2.83
C SER A 76 22.46 5.10 -3.32
N GLU A 77 22.72 5.17 -4.62
CA GLU A 77 24.04 4.92 -5.21
C GLU A 77 25.10 5.95 -4.79
N ARG A 78 24.67 7.15 -4.40
CA ARG A 78 25.55 8.25 -4.00
C ARG A 78 25.95 8.22 -2.51
N GLY A 79 25.54 7.20 -1.74
CA GLY A 79 25.96 6.99 -0.35
C GLY A 79 25.28 7.89 0.69
N TYR A 80 24.19 8.57 0.33
CA TYR A 80 23.42 9.42 1.24
C TYR A 80 22.55 8.60 2.21
N ARG A 81 22.23 9.16 3.39
CA ARG A 81 21.26 8.56 4.34
C ARG A 81 19.84 8.63 3.74
N ILE A 82 19.45 7.54 3.11
CA ILE A 82 18.16 7.36 2.40
C ILE A 82 16.96 7.78 3.25
N ASP A 83 16.96 7.51 4.56
CA ASP A 83 15.82 7.80 5.44
C ASP A 83 15.44 9.29 5.49
N THR A 84 16.43 10.20 5.50
CA THR A 84 16.17 11.65 5.52
C THR A 84 15.59 12.13 4.18
N PHE A 85 16.10 11.59 3.07
CA PHE A 85 15.60 11.93 1.73
C PHE A 85 14.20 11.37 1.49
N LEU A 86 13.91 10.14 1.93
CA LEU A 86 12.57 9.57 1.85
C LEU A 86 11.54 10.44 2.57
N GLY A 87 11.86 10.91 3.78
CA GLY A 87 10.97 11.82 4.52
C GLY A 87 10.75 13.15 3.81
N GLY A 88 11.79 13.77 3.27
CA GLY A 88 11.67 15.03 2.51
C GLY A 88 10.90 14.87 1.19
N LEU A 89 11.15 13.76 0.48
CA LEU A 89 10.45 13.42 -0.75
C LEU A 89 8.96 13.11 -0.51
N ALA A 90 8.62 12.47 0.61
CA ALA A 90 7.22 12.20 0.99
C ALA A 90 6.42 13.49 1.20
N HIS A 91 6.94 14.41 2.03
CA HIS A 91 6.25 15.67 2.35
C HIS A 91 6.17 16.61 1.14
N SER A 92 7.22 16.65 0.31
CA SER A 92 7.18 17.41 -0.93
C SER A 92 6.17 16.81 -1.91
N ALA A 93 6.10 15.48 -2.06
CA ALA A 93 5.08 14.84 -2.88
C ALA A 93 3.65 15.17 -2.40
N LEU A 94 3.40 15.13 -1.08
CA LEU A 94 2.12 15.51 -0.51
C LEU A 94 1.78 16.98 -0.78
N ALA A 95 2.73 17.90 -0.54
CA ALA A 95 2.52 19.32 -0.75
C ALA A 95 2.22 19.63 -2.23
N VAL A 96 3.00 19.06 -3.16
CA VAL A 96 2.78 19.21 -4.60
C VAL A 96 1.44 18.59 -5.01
N GLY A 97 1.08 17.43 -4.46
CA GLY A 97 -0.18 16.77 -4.76
C GLY A 97 -1.39 17.61 -4.33
N LEU A 98 -1.33 18.19 -3.12
CA LEU A 98 -2.38 19.06 -2.61
C LEU A 98 -2.52 20.34 -3.44
N VAL A 99 -1.40 20.93 -3.85
CA VAL A 99 -1.41 22.07 -4.79
C VAL A 99 -2.02 21.66 -6.12
N ALA A 100 -1.63 20.52 -6.68
CA ALA A 100 -2.13 20.03 -7.97
C ALA A 100 -3.65 19.82 -7.97
N VAL A 101 -4.24 19.31 -6.88
CA VAL A 101 -5.70 19.17 -6.73
C VAL A 101 -6.40 20.53 -6.59
N SER A 102 -5.71 21.55 -6.09
CA SER A 102 -6.27 22.88 -5.82
C SER A 102 -6.31 23.79 -7.06
N LEU A 103 -5.60 23.44 -8.14
CA LEU A 103 -5.53 24.24 -9.37
C LEU A 103 -6.83 24.20 -10.20
N PRO A 104 -7.52 23.06 -10.38
CA PRO A 104 -8.76 22.99 -11.15
C PRO A 104 -9.97 23.43 -10.31
N SER A 105 -10.62 24.53 -10.70
CA SER A 105 -11.82 25.09 -10.02
C SER A 105 -13.13 24.35 -10.34
N GLY A 106 -13.11 23.35 -11.23
CA GLY A 106 -14.31 22.69 -11.76
C GLY A 106 -14.57 21.26 -11.28
N VAL A 107 -13.60 20.57 -10.67
CA VAL A 107 -13.74 19.16 -10.25
C VAL A 107 -13.81 19.09 -8.73
N ARG A 108 -14.97 18.72 -8.19
CA ARG A 108 -15.12 18.39 -6.77
C ARG A 108 -14.53 17.00 -6.55
N VAL A 109 -13.23 16.93 -6.28
CA VAL A 109 -12.58 15.68 -5.90
C VAL A 109 -12.97 15.37 -4.46
N ASP A 110 -13.65 14.25 -4.25
CA ASP A 110 -13.90 13.76 -2.89
C ASP A 110 -12.60 13.24 -2.30
N LEU A 111 -12.00 14.05 -1.43
CA LEU A 111 -10.77 13.72 -0.71
C LEU A 111 -10.96 12.46 0.15
N SER A 112 -12.16 12.21 0.67
CA SER A 112 -12.42 11.03 1.49
C SER A 112 -12.30 9.75 0.66
N THR A 113 -12.86 9.74 -0.55
CA THR A 113 -12.71 8.63 -1.51
C THR A 113 -11.27 8.50 -2.01
N CYS A 114 -10.54 9.61 -2.20
CA CYS A 114 -9.14 9.56 -2.62
C CYS A 114 -8.18 9.04 -1.53
N LEU A 115 -8.44 9.40 -0.27
CA LEU A 115 -7.57 9.04 0.86
C LEU A 115 -7.84 7.62 1.36
N PHE A 116 -9.11 7.22 1.42
CA PHE A 116 -9.49 5.93 2.01
C PHE A 116 -9.85 4.86 0.97
N GLY A 117 -10.11 5.27 -0.28
CA GLY A 117 -10.56 4.39 -1.35
C GLY A 117 -12.00 3.91 -1.16
N ASP A 118 -12.59 3.42 -2.25
CA ASP A 118 -13.82 2.64 -2.21
C ASP A 118 -13.53 1.23 -2.73
N ILE A 119 -13.36 0.28 -1.80
CA ILE A 119 -13.08 -1.12 -2.14
C ILE A 119 -14.29 -1.83 -2.75
N LEU A 120 -15.50 -1.30 -2.56
CA LEU A 120 -16.73 -1.87 -3.12
C LEU A 120 -16.87 -1.52 -4.61
N ALA A 121 -16.26 -0.42 -5.05
CA ALA A 121 -16.26 0.04 -6.44
C ALA A 121 -15.29 -0.74 -7.36
N VAL A 122 -14.54 -1.72 -6.83
CA VAL A 122 -13.57 -2.50 -7.59
C VAL A 122 -14.21 -3.25 -8.75
N THR A 123 -13.63 -3.10 -9.94
CA THR A 123 -14.06 -3.77 -11.17
C THR A 123 -13.27 -5.07 -11.43
N ARG A 124 -13.72 -5.86 -12.42
CA ARG A 124 -13.02 -7.09 -12.84
C ARG A 124 -11.64 -6.80 -13.44
N ALA A 125 -11.48 -5.65 -14.11
CA ALA A 125 -10.19 -5.23 -14.66
C ALA A 125 -9.20 -4.88 -13.52
N ASP A 126 -9.68 -4.20 -12.48
CA ASP A 126 -8.85 -3.86 -11.31
C ASP A 126 -8.36 -5.12 -10.59
N LEU A 127 -9.20 -6.16 -10.48
CA LEU A 127 -8.78 -7.46 -9.95
C LEU A 127 -7.63 -8.08 -10.75
N ALA A 128 -7.69 -8.03 -12.08
CA ALA A 128 -6.61 -8.55 -12.92
C ALA A 128 -5.30 -7.79 -12.69
N VAL A 129 -5.36 -6.46 -12.52
CA VAL A 129 -4.20 -5.63 -12.22
C VAL A 129 -3.64 -5.91 -10.83
N ILE A 130 -4.50 -6.01 -9.81
CA ILE A 130 -4.11 -6.30 -8.42
C ILE A 130 -3.42 -7.66 -8.33
N TRP A 131 -4.05 -8.72 -8.86
CA TRP A 131 -3.48 -10.07 -8.81
C TRP A 131 -2.27 -10.23 -9.72
N GLY A 132 -2.24 -9.56 -10.88
CA GLY A 132 -1.05 -9.50 -11.73
C GLY A 132 0.12 -8.81 -11.04
N GLY A 133 -0.13 -7.70 -10.35
CA GLY A 133 0.86 -6.99 -9.52
C GLY A 133 1.32 -7.83 -8.34
N ALA A 134 0.41 -8.51 -7.64
CA ALA A 134 0.74 -9.43 -6.55
C ALA A 134 1.66 -10.57 -7.03
N LEU A 135 1.33 -11.18 -8.18
CA LEU A 135 2.18 -12.20 -8.80
C LEU A 135 3.56 -11.63 -9.16
N ALA A 136 3.62 -10.44 -9.74
CA ALA A 136 4.89 -9.79 -10.08
C ALA A 136 5.76 -9.55 -8.83
N VAL A 137 5.16 -9.08 -7.74
CA VAL A 137 5.85 -8.90 -6.44
C VAL A 137 6.34 -10.24 -5.89
N LEU A 138 5.49 -11.26 -5.89
CA LEU A 138 5.83 -12.62 -5.43
C LEU A 138 6.87 -13.31 -6.30
N MET A 139 7.01 -12.96 -7.57
CA MET A 139 8.10 -13.47 -8.42
C MET A 139 9.39 -12.68 -8.22
N LEU A 140 9.29 -11.35 -8.13
CA LEU A 140 10.45 -10.47 -8.05
C LEU A 140 11.15 -10.55 -6.70
N ILE A 141 10.40 -10.55 -5.59
CA ILE A 141 10.97 -10.51 -4.23
C ILE A 141 11.80 -11.77 -3.94
N PRO A 142 11.30 -13.01 -4.11
CA PRO A 142 12.11 -14.20 -3.88
C PRO A 142 13.28 -14.28 -4.87
N ALA A 143 13.09 -13.94 -6.14
CA ALA A 143 14.18 -13.94 -7.13
C ALA A 143 15.29 -12.93 -6.79
N ALA A 144 14.94 -11.75 -6.28
CA ALA A 144 15.89 -10.71 -5.85
C ALA A 144 16.49 -11.00 -4.46
N ALA A 145 15.72 -11.56 -3.54
CA ALA A 145 16.12 -11.88 -2.17
C ALA A 145 16.95 -13.17 -2.07
N ALA A 146 16.71 -14.15 -2.96
CA ALA A 146 17.46 -15.41 -3.00
C ALA A 146 18.90 -15.25 -3.49
N ARG A 147 19.26 -14.13 -4.12
CA ARG A 147 20.62 -13.94 -4.65
C ARG A 147 21.72 -13.81 -3.58
N PRO A 148 21.49 -13.24 -2.37
CA PRO A 148 22.57 -13.15 -1.39
C PRO A 148 22.35 -13.88 -0.05
N PHE A 149 21.14 -14.27 0.39
CA PHE A 149 20.92 -14.82 1.75
C PHE A 149 19.67 -15.71 1.87
N SER A 150 19.80 -17.00 1.55
CA SER A 150 18.81 -18.01 1.94
C SER A 150 18.85 -18.23 3.47
N GLY A 151 17.81 -17.81 4.19
CA GLY A 151 17.70 -18.02 5.64
C GLY A 151 16.29 -17.97 6.25
N SER A 152 15.50 -16.91 6.06
CA SER A 152 14.13 -16.84 6.63
C SER A 152 13.15 -15.75 6.15
N PRO A 153 13.44 -14.87 5.16
CA PRO A 153 12.51 -13.80 4.79
C PRO A 153 11.20 -14.34 4.19
N GLU A 154 11.22 -15.54 3.62
CA GLU A 154 10.06 -16.22 3.03
C GLU A 154 8.99 -16.55 4.09
N ALA A 155 9.40 -17.10 5.25
CA ALA A 155 8.49 -17.43 6.34
C ALA A 155 7.85 -16.16 6.94
N MET A 156 8.63 -15.08 7.05
CA MET A 156 8.14 -13.78 7.52
C MET A 156 7.13 -13.19 6.52
N ALA A 157 7.41 -13.26 5.22
CA ALA A 157 6.52 -12.79 4.16
C ALA A 157 5.20 -13.58 4.11
N LEU A 158 5.27 -14.91 4.23
CA LEU A 158 4.09 -15.78 4.22
C LEU A 158 3.20 -15.56 5.44
N THR A 159 3.79 -15.50 6.64
CA THR A 159 3.03 -15.27 7.88
C THR A 159 2.43 -13.86 7.93
N ALA A 160 3.17 -12.84 7.51
CA ALA A 160 2.65 -11.48 7.38
C ALA A 160 1.52 -11.38 6.34
N GLY A 161 1.66 -12.08 5.20
CA GLY A 161 0.62 -12.16 4.18
C GLY A 161 -0.67 -12.79 4.70
N GLY A 162 -0.56 -13.91 5.43
CA GLY A 162 -1.71 -14.57 6.05
C GLY A 162 -2.42 -13.69 7.08
N ILE A 163 -1.66 -13.03 7.97
CA ILE A 163 -2.21 -12.09 8.96
C ILE A 163 -2.87 -10.88 8.29
N GLY A 164 -2.24 -10.34 7.24
CA GLY A 164 -2.75 -9.23 6.45
C GLY A 164 -4.07 -9.57 5.78
N ALA A 165 -4.13 -10.71 5.08
CA ALA A 165 -5.35 -11.19 4.42
C ALA A 165 -6.49 -11.41 5.42
N ALA A 166 -6.22 -12.04 6.56
CA ALA A 166 -7.21 -12.23 7.61
C ALA A 166 -7.72 -10.89 8.17
N SER A 167 -6.83 -9.91 8.36
CA SER A 167 -7.18 -8.57 8.84
C SER A 167 -8.00 -7.77 7.81
N ALA A 168 -7.68 -7.88 6.52
CA ALA A 168 -8.44 -7.23 5.45
C ALA A 168 -9.84 -7.81 5.32
N LEU A 169 -9.97 -9.14 5.38
CA LEU A 169 -11.27 -9.82 5.38
C LEU A 169 -12.10 -9.44 6.62
N ALA A 170 -11.49 -9.42 7.80
CA ALA A 170 -12.16 -8.99 9.03
C ALA A 170 -12.58 -7.50 9.00
N GLY A 171 -11.73 -6.64 8.42
CA GLY A 171 -12.01 -5.22 8.25
C GLY A 171 -13.12 -4.92 7.24
N LEU A 172 -13.30 -5.78 6.23
CA LEU A 172 -14.38 -5.67 5.24
C LEU A 172 -15.78 -5.94 5.82
N CYS A 173 -15.87 -6.63 6.96
CA CYS A 173 -17.14 -6.90 7.65
C CYS A 173 -17.64 -5.72 8.51
N ALA A 174 -16.75 -4.79 8.89
CA ALA A 174 -17.08 -3.67 9.79
C ALA A 174 -17.94 -2.53 9.16
N PRO A 175 -17.79 -2.17 7.86
CA PRO A 175 -18.63 -1.15 7.22
C PRO A 175 -20.12 -1.46 7.29
N PHE A 176 -20.51 -2.74 7.29
CA PHE A 176 -21.90 -3.17 7.32
C PHE A 176 -22.60 -2.98 8.68
N GLN A 177 -21.85 -2.70 9.75
CA GLN A 177 -22.41 -2.54 11.09
C GLN A 177 -22.29 -1.11 11.64
N LEU A 178 -21.38 -0.29 11.09
CA LEU A 178 -20.95 0.97 11.72
C LEU A 178 -20.88 2.18 10.76
N ASP A 179 -21.30 2.05 9.49
CA ASP A 179 -21.20 3.10 8.46
C ASP A 179 -19.80 3.75 8.38
N THR A 180 -18.77 2.96 8.66
CA THR A 180 -17.38 3.42 8.67
C THR A 180 -16.73 3.23 7.29
N PRO A 181 -15.86 4.16 6.86
CA PRO A 181 -15.08 3.96 5.64
C PRO A 181 -14.22 2.70 5.74
N THR A 182 -14.11 1.95 4.63
CA THR A 182 -13.52 0.60 4.65
C THR A 182 -12.04 0.60 4.99
N GLY A 183 -11.29 1.61 4.50
CA GLY A 183 -9.86 1.77 4.78
C GLY A 183 -9.52 1.87 6.28
N PRO A 184 -10.04 2.86 7.02
CA PRO A 184 -9.87 2.98 8.47
C PRO A 184 -10.27 1.73 9.24
N SER A 185 -11.35 1.05 8.83
CA SER A 185 -11.80 -0.19 9.47
C SER A 185 -10.82 -1.36 9.33
N ILE A 186 -10.17 -1.50 8.17
CA ILE A 186 -9.09 -2.48 7.95
C ILE A 186 -7.87 -2.14 8.83
N VAL A 187 -7.49 -0.86 8.91
CA VAL A 187 -6.35 -0.42 9.74
C VAL A 187 -6.61 -0.69 11.22
N CYS A 188 -7.81 -0.38 11.72
CA CYS A 188 -8.22 -0.67 13.09
C CYS A 188 -8.23 -2.18 13.38
N ALA A 189 -8.67 -3.01 12.43
CA ALA A 189 -8.62 -4.47 12.57
C ALA A 189 -7.18 -4.98 12.67
N ALA A 190 -6.30 -4.54 11.77
CA ALA A 190 -4.88 -4.89 11.81
C ALA A 190 -4.18 -4.42 13.09
N ALA A 191 -4.50 -3.21 13.57
CA ALA A 191 -3.96 -2.66 14.81
C ALA A 191 -4.31 -3.53 16.04
N ARG A 192 -5.54 -4.08 16.11
CA ARG A 192 -5.92 -5.01 17.18
C ARG A 192 -5.11 -6.31 17.14
N VAL A 193 -4.88 -6.86 15.94
CA VAL A 193 -4.07 -8.06 15.76
C VAL A 193 -2.61 -7.81 16.17
N PHE A 194 -2.05 -6.66 15.76
CA PHE A 194 -0.72 -6.24 16.16
C PHE A 194 -0.59 -6.06 17.69
N LEU A 195 -1.58 -5.41 18.32
CA LEU A 195 -1.61 -5.21 19.78
C LEU A 195 -1.65 -6.56 20.51
N ALA A 196 -2.53 -7.49 20.09
CA ALA A 196 -2.64 -8.82 20.67
C ALA A 196 -1.33 -9.62 20.51
N SER A 197 -0.72 -9.58 19.33
CA SER A 197 0.58 -10.22 19.08
C SER A 197 1.68 -9.66 19.98
N THR A 198 1.71 -8.33 20.15
CA THR A 198 2.68 -7.65 21.02
C THR A 198 2.48 -8.03 22.49
N LEU A 199 1.24 -8.05 22.98
CA LEU A 199 0.94 -8.45 24.37
C LEU A 199 1.35 -9.91 24.64
N ILE A 200 1.06 -10.83 23.73
CA ILE A 200 1.50 -12.25 23.84
C ILE A 200 3.03 -12.35 23.82
N SER A 201 3.70 -11.51 23.04
CA SER A 201 5.17 -11.50 23.00
C SER A 201 5.80 -10.97 24.29
N LEU A 202 5.13 -10.05 24.98
CA LEU A 202 5.57 -9.50 26.25
C LEU A 202 5.36 -10.49 27.39
N THR A 203 4.22 -11.18 27.43
CA THR A 203 3.95 -12.19 28.47
C THR A 203 4.82 -13.44 28.36
N ARG A 204 5.36 -13.75 27.17
CA ARG A 204 6.35 -14.82 26.99
C ARG A 204 7.78 -14.43 27.36
N ARG A 205 8.05 -13.14 27.56
CA ARG A 205 9.38 -12.61 27.92
C ARG A 205 9.51 -12.28 29.42
N ALA A 206 8.40 -12.30 30.16
CA ALA A 206 8.32 -12.15 31.61
C ALA A 206 8.29 -13.53 32.28
#